data_AF-A0A7W2NRH6-F1
#
_entry.id   AF-A0A7W2NRH6-F1
#
_cell.length_a   1.000
_cell.length_b   1.000
_cell.length_c   1.000
_cell.angle_alpha   90.00
_cell.angle_beta   90.00
_cell.angle_gamma   90.00
#
_symmetry.space_group_name_H-M   'P 1'
#
loop_
_entity.id
_entity.type
_entity.pdbx_description
1 polymer ?
#
loop_
_entity_poly.entity_id
_entity_poly.type
_entity_poly.pdbx_seq_one_letter_code
_entity_poly.pdbx_strand_id
1 'polypeptide(L)'
;MELNSIDDVNALVEIQKIAQVKRLEKKIRQLGYLPLVTFVGIIVFYILRVFSGYFDVRLGDVIFIGLMIGGNCQSNVLRMDLIRELFKLQYGK
;
A
#
# COMPACT_ATOMS: atom_id res chain seq x y z
N MET A 1 -41.53 17.39 -14.51
CA MET A 1 -40.50 16.36 -14.78
C MET A 1 -39.27 16.74 -13.94
N GLU A 2 -39.28 16.44 -12.64
CA GLU A 2 -38.20 16.85 -11.71
C GLU A 2 -37.73 15.71 -10.80
N LEU A 3 -38.47 14.59 -10.74
CA LEU A 3 -38.10 13.40 -9.97
C LEU A 3 -36.84 12.70 -10.51
N ASN A 4 -36.58 12.79 -11.83
CA ASN A 4 -35.42 12.15 -12.45
C ASN A 4 -34.09 12.75 -12.00
N SER A 5 -34.04 14.04 -11.63
CA SER A 5 -32.77 14.70 -11.30
C SER A 5 -32.27 14.34 -9.90
N ILE A 6 -33.17 14.13 -8.94
CA ILE A 6 -32.80 13.74 -7.57
C ILE A 6 -32.28 12.30 -7.54
N ASP A 7 -32.95 11.40 -8.27
CA ASP A 7 -32.53 10.01 -8.41
C ASP A 7 -31.22 9.90 -9.21
N ASP A 8 -31.05 10.68 -10.29
CA ASP A 8 -29.78 10.75 -11.03
C ASP A 8 -28.63 11.30 -10.18
N VAL A 9 -28.88 12.33 -9.36
CA VAL A 9 -27.87 12.88 -8.45
C VAL A 9 -27.48 11.87 -7.37
N ASN A 10 -28.43 11.14 -6.80
CA ASN A 10 -28.13 10.06 -5.85
C ASN A 10 -27.32 8.94 -6.49
N ALA A 11 -27.69 8.51 -7.70
CA ALA A 11 -26.94 7.51 -8.45
C ALA A 11 -25.50 7.97 -8.74
N LEU A 12 -25.30 9.26 -9.07
CA LEU A 12 -23.98 9.82 -9.30
C LEU A 12 -23.12 9.83 -8.03
N VAL A 13 -23.70 10.20 -6.89
CA VAL A 13 -23.04 10.18 -5.58
C VAL A 13 -22.63 8.75 -5.19
N GLU A 14 -23.51 7.78 -5.44
CA GLU A 14 -23.25 6.37 -5.15
C GLU A 14 -22.14 5.79 -6.05
N ILE A 15 -22.16 6.11 -7.35
CA ILE A 15 -21.08 5.75 -8.30
C ILE A 15 -19.75 6.37 -7.86
N GLN A 16 -19.76 7.63 -7.41
CA GLN A 16 -18.56 8.32 -6.95
C GLN A 16 -17.98 7.68 -5.69
N LYS A 17 -18.84 7.27 -4.73
CA LYS A 17 -18.43 6.50 -3.55
C LYS A 17 -17.80 5.16 -3.94
N ILE A 18 -18.42 4.41 -4.84
CA ILE A 18 -17.88 3.13 -5.34
C ILE A 18 -16.50 3.34 -5.99
N ALA A 19 -16.35 4.40 -6.80
CA ALA A 19 -15.08 4.73 -7.42
C ALA A 19 -13.98 5.09 -6.41
N GLN A 20 -14.33 5.80 -5.33
CA GLN A 20 -13.41 6.11 -4.24
C GLN A 20 -12.97 4.85 -3.50
N VAL A 21 -13.91 3.96 -3.13
CA VAL A 21 -13.61 2.68 -2.47
C VAL A 21 -12.65 1.84 -3.34
N LYS A 22 -12.93 1.72 -4.65
CA LYS A 22 -12.09 0.96 -5.57
C LYS A 22 -10.67 1.54 -5.68
N ARG A 23 -10.52 2.87 -5.62
CA ARG A 23 -9.20 3.54 -5.58
C ARG A 23 -8.45 3.24 -4.28
N LEU A 24 -9.14 3.28 -3.14
CA LEU A 24 -8.59 2.94 -1.82
C LEU A 24 -8.14 1.47 -1.77
N GLU A 25 -8.98 0.53 -2.22
CA GLU A 25 -8.64 -0.89 -2.29
C GLU A 25 -7.41 -1.14 -3.16
N LYS A 26 -7.31 -0.48 -4.32
CA LYS A 26 -6.14 -0.59 -5.19
C LYS A 26 -4.87 -0.13 -4.47
N LYS A 27 -4.91 1.00 -3.75
CA LYS A 27 -3.77 1.50 -2.98
C LYS A 27 -3.38 0.56 -1.83
N ILE A 28 -4.36 0.06 -1.08
CA ILE A 28 -4.15 -0.92 0.00
C ILE A 28 -3.48 -2.18 -0.55
N ARG A 29 -3.95 -2.67 -1.71
CA ARG A 29 -3.37 -3.83 -2.38
C ARG A 29 -1.93 -3.55 -2.84
N GLN A 30 -1.68 -2.37 -3.42
CA GLN A 30 -0.32 -1.94 -3.80
C GLN A 30 0.63 -1.89 -2.60
N LEU A 31 0.20 -1.31 -1.47
CA LEU A 31 0.96 -1.28 -0.22
C LEU A 31 1.17 -2.69 0.38
N GLY A 32 0.25 -3.62 0.11
CA GLY A 32 0.39 -5.02 0.49
C GLY A 32 1.49 -5.78 -0.27
N TYR A 33 1.90 -5.32 -1.45
CA TYR A 33 3.01 -5.93 -2.19
C TYR A 33 4.39 -5.47 -1.71
N LEU A 34 4.48 -4.32 -1.02
CA LEU A 34 5.75 -3.76 -0.53
C LEU A 34 6.53 -4.75 0.36
N PRO A 35 5.93 -5.42 1.36
CA PRO A 35 6.62 -6.45 2.14
C PRO A 35 7.20 -7.59 1.29
N LEU A 36 6.48 -8.01 0.26
CA LEU A 36 6.88 -9.09 -0.62
C LEU A 36 8.04 -8.66 -1.54
N VAL A 37 7.95 -7.46 -2.11
CA VAL A 37 9.03 -6.86 -2.91
C VAL A 37 10.29 -6.69 -2.06
N THR A 38 10.15 -6.20 -0.83
CA THR A 38 11.26 -6.06 0.11
C THR A 38 11.90 -7.41 0.43
N PHE A 39 11.09 -8.45 0.68
CA PHE A 39 11.60 -9.79 0.95
C PHE A 39 12.41 -10.36 -0.22
N VAL A 40 11.87 -10.25 -1.44
CA VAL A 40 12.58 -10.66 -2.66
C VAL A 40 13.87 -9.84 -2.84
N GLY A 41 13.82 -8.53 -2.59
CA GLY A 41 14.98 -7.65 -2.67
C GLY A 41 16.10 -8.04 -1.71
N ILE A 42 15.77 -8.44 -0.48
CA ILE A 42 16.75 -8.91 0.51
C ILE A 42 17.39 -10.23 0.06
N ILE A 43 16.61 -11.17 -0.48
CA ILE A 43 17.14 -12.44 -1.01
C ILE A 43 18.13 -12.19 -2.15
N VAL A 44 17.73 -11.38 -3.14
CA VAL A 44 18.59 -11.05 -4.29
C VAL A 44 19.87 -10.36 -3.82
N PHE A 45 19.75 -9.41 -2.90
CA PHE A 45 20.89 -8.71 -2.31
C PHE A 45 21.87 -9.69 -1.64
N TYR A 46 21.35 -10.62 -0.83
CA TYR A 46 22.18 -11.62 -0.16
C TYR A 46 22.88 -12.57 -1.15
N ILE A 47 22.16 -13.03 -2.18
CA ILE A 47 22.76 -13.87 -3.24
C ILE A 47 23.91 -13.14 -3.94
N LEU A 48 23.68 -11.90 -4.40
CA LEU A 48 24.71 -11.10 -5.08
C LEU A 48 25.96 -10.89 -4.21
N ARG A 49 25.73 -10.70 -2.92
CA ARG A 49 26.79 -10.53 -1.93
C ARG A 49 27.63 -11.80 -1.77
N VAL A 50 26.99 -12.97 -1.66
CA VAL A 50 27.68 -14.27 -1.61
C VAL A 50 28.51 -14.49 -2.89
N PHE A 51 27.93 -14.20 -4.06
CA PHE A 51 28.64 -14.32 -5.35
C PHE A 51 29.85 -13.38 -5.46
N SER A 52 29.78 -12.21 -4.83
CA SER A 52 30.87 -11.23 -4.83
C SER A 52 31.94 -11.49 -3.76
N GLY A 53 31.81 -12.57 -2.98
CA GLY A 53 32.76 -12.95 -1.93
C GLY A 53 32.78 -12.03 -0.71
N TYR A 54 31.76 -11.18 -0.54
CA TYR A 54 31.67 -10.27 0.61
C TYR A 54 30.90 -10.92 1.76
N PHE A 55 31.62 -11.46 2.74
CA PHE A 55 31.00 -12.09 3.91
C PHE A 55 30.81 -11.12 5.08
N ASP A 56 31.63 -10.08 5.20
CA ASP A 56 31.57 -9.12 6.31
C ASP A 56 30.44 -8.09 6.19
N VAL A 57 29.76 -7.83 7.30
CA VAL A 57 28.71 -6.80 7.39
C VAL A 57 29.35 -5.42 7.31
N ARG A 58 29.00 -4.67 6.28
CA ARG A 58 29.42 -3.29 6.02
C ARG A 58 28.29 -2.33 6.37
N LEU A 59 28.67 -1.07 6.61
CA LEU A 59 27.73 0.01 6.89
C LEU A 59 26.65 0.14 5.80
N GLY A 60 27.01 -0.08 4.52
CA GLY A 60 26.06 -0.04 3.41
C GLY A 60 24.95 -1.10 3.51
N ASP A 61 25.25 -2.28 4.05
CA ASP A 61 24.25 -3.34 4.24
C ASP A 61 23.25 -2.96 5.34
N VAL A 62 23.77 -2.37 6.43
CA VAL A 62 22.95 -1.91 7.55
C VAL A 62 22.00 -0.80 7.10
N ILE A 63 22.51 0.15 6.31
CA ILE A 63 21.69 1.23 5.74
C ILE A 63 20.63 0.65 4.80
N PHE A 64 21.00 -0.28 3.90
CA PHE A 64 20.06 -0.91 2.97
C PHE A 64 18.93 -1.65 3.70
N ILE A 65 19.28 -2.50 4.67
CA ILE A 65 18.30 -3.23 5.48
C ILE A 65 17.45 -2.26 6.30
N GLY A 66 18.06 -1.21 6.88
CA GLY A 66 17.34 -0.18 7.62
C GLY A 66 16.29 0.55 6.78
N LEU A 67 16.63 0.94 5.54
CA LEU A 67 15.68 1.56 4.61
C LEU A 67 14.54 0.61 4.23
N MET A 68 14.84 -0.66 4.03
CA MET A 68 13.84 -1.70 3.72
C MET A 68 12.86 -1.90 4.88
N ILE A 69 13.36 -1.95 6.13
CA ILE A 69 12.52 -2.05 7.33
C ILE A 69 11.68 -0.78 7.50
N GLY A 70 12.29 0.40 7.36
CA GLY A 70 11.59 1.68 7.46
C GLY A 70 10.46 1.81 6.44
N GLY A 71 10.73 1.47 5.17
CA GLY A 71 9.74 1.48 4.10
C GLY A 71 8.58 0.51 4.35
N ASN A 72 8.86 -0.70 4.84
CA ASN A 72 7.81 -1.64 5.24
C ASN A 72 6.96 -1.12 6.40
N CYS A 73 7.59 -0.52 7.41
CA CYS A 73 6.91 0.03 8.56
C CYS A 73 5.96 1.17 8.14
N GLN A 74 6.47 2.11 7.34
CA GLN A 74 5.67 3.21 6.78
C GLN A 74 4.53 2.70 5.90
N SER A 75 4.79 1.70 5.04
CA SER A 75 3.76 1.09 4.19
C SER A 75 2.62 0.48 5.01
N ASN A 76 2.96 -0.20 6.11
CA ASN A 76 1.97 -0.80 7.00
C ASN A 76 1.12 0.24 7.72
N VAL A 77 1.72 1.35 8.18
CA VAL A 77 0.98 2.48 8.77
C VAL A 77 0.01 3.08 7.75
N LEU A 78 0.49 3.41 6.55
CA LEU A 78 -0.34 3.95 5.47
C LEU A 78 -1.47 3.01 5.08
N ARG A 79 -1.21 1.70 5.04
CA ARG A 79 -2.22 0.69 4.75
C ARG A 79 -3.30 0.66 5.82
N MET A 80 -2.93 0.77 7.10
CA MET A 80 -3.88 0.82 8.21
C MET A 80 -4.75 2.09 8.16
N ASP A 81 -4.15 3.24 7.85
CA ASP A 81 -4.89 4.49 7.69
C ASP A 81 -5.90 4.42 6.55
N LEU A 82 -5.51 3.86 5.39
CA LEU A 82 -6.41 3.67 4.26
C LEU A 82 -7.52 2.65 4.56
N ILE A 83 -7.24 1.59 5.31
CA ILE A 83 -8.27 0.65 5.77
C ILE A 83 -9.27 1.37 6.67
N ARG A 84 -8.78 2.21 7.59
CA ARG A 84 -9.65 3.02 8.47
C ARG A 84 -10.50 4.00 7.68
N GLU A 85 -9.95 4.64 6.66
CA GLU A 85 -10.68 5.52 5.74
C GLU A 85 -11.76 4.76 4.96
N LEU A 86 -11.43 3.56 4.46
CA LEU A 86 -12.38 2.69 3.77
C LEU A 86 -13.53 2.25 4.70
N PHE A 87 -13.22 1.90 5.96
CA PHE A 87 -14.25 1.61 6.97
C PHE A 87 -15.16 2.81 7.24
N LYS A 88 -14.61 4.03 7.34
CA LYS A 88 -15.41 5.25 7.50
C LYS A 88 -16.29 5.52 6.28
N LEU A 89 -15.81 5.26 5.06
CA LEU A 89 -16.57 5.45 3.83
C LEU A 89 -17.70 4.42 3.67
N GLN A 90 -17.51 3.19 4.14
CA GLN A 90 -18.52 2.12 4.04
C GLN A 90 -19.52 2.10 5.20
N TYR A 91 -19.09 2.45 6.42
CA TYR A 91 -19.90 2.30 7.64
C TYR A 91 -20.10 3.61 8.42
N GLY A 92 -19.43 4.70 8.03
CA GLY A 92 -19.73 6.02 8.54
C GLY A 92 -21.07 6.46 8.00
N LYS A 93 -22.08 6.45 8.87
CA LYS A 93 -23.36 7.14 8.65
C LYS A 93 -23.13 8.61 8.35
#